data_AF-A0AB39BHA9-F1
#
_entry.id   AF-A0AB39BHA9-F1
#
_cell.length_a   1.000
_cell.length_b   1.000
_cell.length_c   1.000
_cell.angle_alpha   90.00
_cell.angle_beta   90.00
_cell.angle_gamma   90.00
#
_symmetry.space_group_name_H-M   'P 1'
#
loop_
_entity.id
_entity.type
_entity.pdbx_description
1 polymer ?
#
loop_
_entity_poly.entity_id
_entity_poly.type
_entity_poly.pdbx_seq_one_letter_code
_entity_poly.pdbx_strand_id
1 'polypeptide(L)'
;MSRARTAGSIDPAPAPRASAFRRLIASPWLWAGVLLAAALPWYLVGEGLELVPFLSGLVGGWLCGLGFVNVTFRMSPRRGATVHAVGAVVAGAVLWFSTQIWPDVAPAMPEGLRSVAFLVQMASIPAAGWIWLGLISRVTALARRPAREAPVPPGWEEDYDGSMVRFSAVPMRLRTLTLQIVALVIVGGVVCTVLLIAFDDVAMSLGPRILVIVLGAAVALPLYGLLRLRNARHTVACSVAFGAKRMRVTAAGSTLELEYAHLAELTWVTGTDYARVEVVGVRTADVVRKSLVVGVARQSPGVAPGLPTLSRRIVRTLEAAGLTPVSQRRKGTSVYRRNGVGNRQNAP
;
A
#
# COMPACT_ATOMS: atom_id res chain seq x y z
N MET A 1 34.13 48.04 -8.73
CA MET A 1 34.61 47.39 -7.49
C MET A 1 33.45 47.30 -6.50
N SER A 2 32.84 46.13 -6.37
CA SER A 2 31.73 45.87 -5.43
C SER A 2 32.10 44.64 -4.60
N ARG A 3 32.17 44.80 -3.28
CA ARG A 3 32.56 43.76 -2.31
C ARG A 3 31.39 42.77 -2.10
N ALA A 4 31.64 41.51 -2.43
CA ALA A 4 30.77 40.40 -2.08
C ALA A 4 30.83 40.12 -0.56
N ARG A 5 29.67 40.10 0.10
CA ARG A 5 29.50 39.57 1.46
C ARG A 5 29.46 38.05 1.40
N THR A 6 30.42 37.39 2.04
CA THR A 6 30.37 35.97 2.38
C THR A 6 29.33 35.75 3.48
N ALA A 7 28.30 34.96 3.18
CA ALA A 7 27.33 34.49 4.14
C ALA A 7 28.02 33.51 5.12
N GLY A 8 27.97 33.82 6.42
CA GLY A 8 28.47 32.95 7.47
C GLY A 8 27.60 31.69 7.61
N SER A 9 28.23 30.53 7.57
CA SER A 9 27.63 29.26 7.98
C SER A 9 27.40 29.30 9.49
N ILE A 10 26.13 29.32 9.90
CA ILE A 10 25.76 29.11 11.31
C ILE A 10 25.86 27.61 11.56
N ASP A 11 26.94 27.17 12.18
CA ASP A 11 27.02 25.82 12.72
C ASP A 11 25.93 25.66 13.81
N PRO A 12 25.06 24.63 13.74
CA PRO A 12 24.07 24.41 14.77
C PRO A 12 24.76 24.09 16.09
N ALA A 13 24.43 24.85 17.14
CA ALA A 13 24.93 24.62 18.49
C ALA A 13 24.71 23.15 18.91
N PRO A 14 25.71 22.50 19.55
CA PRO A 14 25.57 21.12 19.97
C PRO A 14 24.43 20.98 20.99
N ALA A 15 23.50 20.08 20.71
CA ALA A 15 22.34 19.86 21.58
C ALA A 15 22.77 19.51 23.02
N PRO A 16 22.12 20.06 24.06
CA PRO A 16 22.48 19.80 25.45
C PRO A 16 22.38 18.31 25.78
N ARG A 17 23.46 17.73 26.32
CA ARG A 17 23.49 16.34 26.79
C ARG A 17 22.52 16.19 27.97
N ALA A 18 21.39 15.53 27.75
CA ALA A 18 20.43 15.23 28.81
C ALA A 18 21.12 14.49 29.97
N SER A 19 20.92 14.95 31.21
CA SER A 19 21.51 14.37 32.41
C SER A 19 21.08 12.91 32.61
N ALA A 20 21.96 12.10 33.20
CA ALA A 20 21.72 10.67 33.45
C ALA A 20 20.40 10.42 34.21
N PHE A 21 20.04 11.32 35.11
CA PHE A 21 18.79 11.29 35.88
C PHE A 21 17.52 11.40 35.01
N ARG A 22 17.51 12.32 34.02
CA ARG A 22 16.38 12.42 33.07
C ARG A 22 16.27 11.19 32.18
N ARG A 23 17.40 10.55 31.82
CA ARG A 23 17.40 9.30 31.06
C ARG A 23 16.86 8.12 31.86
N LEU A 24 17.14 8.09 33.16
CA LEU A 24 16.64 7.06 34.08
C LEU A 24 15.12 7.17 34.26
N ILE A 25 14.60 8.37 34.51
CA ILE A 25 13.15 8.62 34.63
C ILE A 25 12.43 8.39 33.31
N ALA A 26 13.08 8.62 32.17
CA ALA A 26 12.50 8.32 30.87
C ALA A 26 12.61 6.83 30.46
N SER A 27 13.14 5.95 31.31
CA SER A 27 13.33 4.53 31.00
C SER A 27 12.02 3.74 31.12
N PRO A 28 11.51 3.13 30.03
CA PRO A 28 10.30 2.30 30.09
C PRO A 28 10.42 1.12 31.05
N TRP A 29 11.63 0.54 31.18
CA TRP A 29 11.90 -0.61 32.04
C TRP A 29 11.73 -0.31 33.53
N LEU A 30 12.10 0.90 33.95
CA LEU A 30 11.97 1.32 35.34
C LEU A 30 10.48 1.41 35.72
N TRP A 31 9.69 2.08 34.89
CA TRP A 31 8.25 2.20 35.11
C TRP A 31 7.52 0.87 34.97
N ALA A 32 7.96 0.00 34.05
CA ALA A 32 7.43 -1.36 33.97
C ALA A 32 7.65 -2.13 35.28
N GLY A 33 8.88 -2.10 35.82
CA GLY A 33 9.21 -2.73 37.09
C GLY A 33 8.38 -2.16 38.26
N VAL A 34 8.25 -0.83 38.34
CA VAL A 34 7.44 -0.16 39.37
C VAL A 34 5.98 -0.59 39.29
N LEU A 35 5.37 -0.58 38.10
CA LEU A 35 3.96 -0.96 37.93
C LEU A 35 3.70 -2.42 38.25
N LEU A 36 4.59 -3.33 37.82
CA LEU A 36 4.45 -4.76 38.09
C LEU A 36 4.69 -5.08 39.57
N ALA A 37 5.69 -4.46 40.20
CA ALA A 37 5.93 -4.61 41.63
C ALA A 37 4.79 -4.04 42.46
N ALA A 38 4.21 -2.91 42.05
CA ALA A 38 3.04 -2.32 42.68
C ALA A 38 1.80 -3.19 42.49
N ALA A 39 1.60 -3.84 41.34
CA ALA A 39 0.45 -4.72 41.12
C ALA A 39 0.52 -6.04 41.90
N LEU A 40 1.74 -6.54 42.19
CA LEU A 40 1.96 -7.87 42.74
C LEU A 40 1.18 -8.18 44.05
N PRO A 41 1.13 -7.30 45.07
CA PRO A 41 0.38 -7.57 46.30
C PRO A 41 -1.10 -7.88 46.05
N TRP A 42 -1.75 -7.14 45.15
CA TRP A 42 -3.17 -7.37 44.79
C TRP A 42 -3.38 -8.73 44.13
N TYR A 43 -2.45 -9.15 43.26
CA TYR A 43 -2.51 -10.50 42.67
C TYR A 43 -2.31 -11.59 43.72
N LEU A 44 -1.46 -11.37 44.73
CA LEU A 44 -1.21 -12.34 45.81
C LEU A 44 -2.41 -12.54 46.74
N VAL A 45 -3.26 -11.53 46.92
CA VAL A 45 -4.49 -11.62 47.75
C VAL A 45 -5.75 -11.95 46.94
N GLY A 46 -5.62 -12.23 45.64
CA GLY A 46 -6.74 -12.62 44.77
C GLY A 46 -7.51 -11.46 44.12
N GLU A 47 -7.11 -10.21 44.35
CA GLU A 47 -7.73 -9.00 43.79
C GLU A 47 -7.05 -8.50 42.51
N GLY A 48 -6.22 -9.33 41.86
CA GLY A 48 -5.44 -8.91 40.68
C GLY A 48 -6.25 -8.52 39.45
N LEU A 49 -7.53 -8.89 39.39
CA LEU A 49 -8.46 -8.55 38.31
C LEU A 49 -9.20 -7.22 38.53
N GLU A 50 -9.04 -6.60 39.70
CA GLU A 50 -9.54 -5.25 39.92
C GLU A 50 -8.89 -4.27 38.95
N LEU A 51 -9.62 -3.19 38.61
CA LEU A 51 -9.26 -2.29 37.52
C LEU A 51 -7.81 -1.78 37.61
N VAL A 52 -7.38 -1.34 38.80
CA VAL A 52 -6.07 -0.73 39.02
C VAL A 52 -4.92 -1.74 38.88
N PRO A 53 -4.89 -2.89 39.59
CA PRO A 53 -3.82 -3.87 39.43
C PRO A 53 -3.82 -4.50 38.03
N PHE A 54 -5.00 -4.73 37.44
CA PHE A 54 -5.11 -5.23 36.08
C PHE A 54 -4.49 -4.28 35.05
N LEU A 55 -4.86 -2.98 35.10
CA LEU A 55 -4.29 -1.96 34.21
C LEU A 55 -2.78 -1.79 34.44
N SER A 56 -2.33 -1.87 35.70
CA SER A 56 -0.91 -1.78 36.04
C SER A 56 -0.12 -2.94 35.44
N GLY A 57 -0.67 -4.16 35.46
CA GLY A 57 -0.12 -5.33 34.79
C GLY A 57 0.00 -5.14 33.27
N LEU A 58 -1.08 -4.68 32.63
CA LEU A 58 -1.10 -4.43 31.18
C LEU A 58 -0.13 -3.32 30.75
N VAL A 59 -0.13 -2.18 31.43
CA VAL A 59 0.76 -1.05 31.12
C VAL A 59 2.21 -1.43 31.43
N GLY A 60 2.47 -2.15 32.52
CA GLY A 60 3.80 -2.68 32.83
C GLY A 60 4.32 -3.60 31.72
N GLY A 61 3.48 -4.53 31.26
CA GLY A 61 3.76 -5.38 30.11
C GLY A 61 4.03 -4.61 28.81
N TRP A 62 3.19 -3.61 28.51
CA TRP A 62 3.38 -2.72 27.37
C TRP A 62 4.76 -2.02 27.41
N LEU A 63 5.13 -1.45 28.55
CA LEU A 63 6.40 -0.77 28.73
C LEU A 63 7.61 -1.72 28.62
N CYS A 64 7.48 -2.96 29.09
CA CYS A 64 8.48 -4.02 28.84
C CYS A 64 8.67 -4.27 27.34
N GLY A 65 7.57 -4.47 26.60
CA GLY A 65 7.62 -4.66 25.15
C GLY A 65 8.25 -3.46 24.43
N LEU A 66 7.82 -2.25 24.75
CA LEU A 66 8.36 -1.01 24.18
C LEU A 66 9.85 -0.83 24.51
N GLY A 67 10.25 -1.12 25.75
CA GLY A 67 11.63 -1.10 26.20
C GLY A 67 12.51 -2.07 25.39
N PHE A 68 12.02 -3.29 25.17
CA PHE A 68 12.70 -4.29 24.36
C PHE A 68 12.86 -3.84 22.91
N VAL A 69 11.78 -3.35 22.28
CA VAL A 69 11.82 -2.81 20.92
C VAL A 69 12.85 -1.68 20.84
N ASN A 70 12.77 -0.67 21.72
CA ASN A 70 13.70 0.46 21.71
C ASN A 70 15.17 0.03 21.86
N VAL A 71 15.45 -0.92 22.74
CA VAL A 71 16.82 -1.44 22.92
C VAL A 71 17.30 -2.14 21.66
N THR A 72 16.51 -3.05 21.09
CA THR A 72 16.90 -3.79 19.87
C THR A 72 17.06 -2.87 18.65
N PHE A 73 16.28 -1.78 18.55
CA PHE A 73 16.40 -0.80 17.45
C PHE A 73 17.64 0.09 17.56
N ARG A 74 18.22 0.25 18.76
CA ARG A 74 19.48 0.97 18.98
C ARG A 74 20.73 0.11 18.71
N MET A 75 20.57 -1.21 18.58
CA MET A 75 21.68 -2.11 18.25
C MET A 75 22.06 -2.03 16.77
N SER A 76 23.26 -2.51 16.43
CA SER A 76 23.63 -2.73 15.02
C SER A 76 22.57 -3.57 14.29
N PRO A 77 22.29 -3.33 12.99
CA PRO A 77 21.15 -3.93 12.27
C PRO A 77 21.05 -5.46 12.40
N ARG A 78 22.17 -6.18 12.24
CA ARG A 78 22.21 -7.65 12.34
C ARG A 78 21.90 -8.13 13.76
N ARG A 79 22.64 -7.65 14.76
CA ARG A 79 22.44 -8.02 16.17
C ARG A 79 21.04 -7.66 16.66
N GLY A 80 20.56 -6.46 16.32
CA GLY A 80 19.21 -6.02 16.65
C GLY A 80 18.15 -6.91 16.05
N ALA A 81 18.28 -7.30 14.78
CA ALA A 81 17.35 -8.23 14.12
C ALA A 81 17.37 -9.63 14.76
N THR A 82 18.55 -10.19 15.03
CA THR A 82 18.68 -11.51 15.67
C THR A 82 18.06 -11.51 17.06
N VAL A 83 18.42 -10.55 17.92
CA VAL A 83 17.86 -10.46 19.29
C VAL A 83 16.35 -10.26 19.24
N HIS A 84 15.85 -9.45 18.31
CA HIS A 84 14.42 -9.21 18.16
C HIS A 84 13.66 -10.45 17.69
N ALA A 85 14.20 -11.20 16.74
CA ALA A 85 13.63 -12.47 16.28
C ALA A 85 13.58 -13.51 17.41
N VAL A 86 14.67 -13.66 18.17
CA VAL A 86 14.71 -14.53 19.36
C VAL A 86 13.68 -14.08 20.38
N GLY A 87 13.59 -12.79 20.67
CA GLY A 87 12.59 -12.25 21.60
C GLY A 87 11.15 -12.51 21.15
N ALA A 88 10.86 -12.43 19.85
CA ALA A 88 9.54 -12.74 19.31
C ALA A 88 9.19 -14.23 19.45
N VAL A 89 10.16 -15.12 19.20
CA VAL A 89 9.99 -16.57 19.42
C VAL A 89 9.73 -16.86 20.89
N VAL A 90 10.52 -16.28 21.80
CA VAL A 90 10.35 -16.45 23.26
C VAL A 90 8.99 -15.91 23.71
N ALA A 91 8.60 -14.70 23.26
CA ALA A 91 7.30 -14.13 23.58
C ALA A 91 6.14 -15.00 23.07
N GLY A 92 6.27 -15.54 21.86
CA GLY A 92 5.31 -16.50 21.29
C GLY A 92 5.23 -17.79 22.11
N ALA A 93 6.36 -18.34 22.54
CA ALA A 93 6.42 -19.54 23.39
C ALA A 93 5.79 -19.30 24.76
N VAL A 94 6.00 -18.13 25.38
CA VAL A 94 5.34 -17.75 26.64
C VAL A 94 3.82 -17.67 26.45
N LEU A 95 3.34 -17.02 25.39
CA LEU A 95 1.90 -16.96 25.11
C LEU A 95 1.31 -18.35 24.84
N TRP A 96 1.99 -19.16 24.04
CA TRP A 96 1.59 -20.54 23.76
C TRP A 96 1.48 -21.34 25.06
N PHE A 97 2.54 -21.35 25.89
CA PHE A 97 2.53 -22.01 27.19
C PHE A 97 1.38 -21.52 28.06
N SER A 98 1.15 -20.21 28.14
CA SER A 98 0.10 -19.61 28.96
C SER A 98 -1.33 -19.97 28.52
N THR A 99 -1.51 -20.36 27.26
CA THR A 99 -2.83 -20.67 26.69
C THR A 99 -3.11 -22.16 26.53
N GLN A 100 -2.07 -22.95 26.29
CA GLN A 100 -2.21 -24.38 25.97
C GLN A 100 -1.80 -25.30 27.11
N ILE A 101 -0.81 -24.90 27.93
CA ILE A 101 -0.22 -25.79 28.94
C ILE A 101 -0.60 -25.32 30.35
N TRP A 102 -0.62 -24.00 30.57
CA TRP A 102 -0.91 -23.43 31.88
C TRP A 102 -2.26 -23.84 32.48
N PRO A 103 -3.38 -23.93 31.74
CA PRO A 103 -4.66 -24.36 32.31
C PRO A 103 -4.61 -25.72 33.03
N ASP A 104 -3.77 -26.63 32.55
CA ASP A 104 -3.63 -27.99 33.11
C ASP A 104 -2.65 -28.04 34.29
N VAL A 105 -1.63 -27.18 34.28
CA VAL A 105 -0.55 -27.16 35.29
C VAL A 105 -0.89 -26.23 36.48
N ALA A 106 -1.61 -25.15 36.24
CA ALA A 106 -1.94 -24.13 37.24
C ALA A 106 -2.66 -24.67 38.49
N PRO A 107 -3.60 -25.64 38.39
CA PRO A 107 -4.30 -26.18 39.57
C PRO A 107 -3.37 -26.89 40.55
N ALA A 108 -2.28 -27.50 40.08
CA ALA A 108 -1.31 -28.24 40.90
C ALA A 108 -0.26 -27.34 41.58
N MET A 109 -0.20 -26.05 41.22
CA MET A 109 0.79 -25.11 41.73
C MET A 109 0.32 -24.44 43.04
N PRO A 110 1.26 -24.07 43.93
CA PRO A 110 0.97 -23.21 45.08
C PRO A 110 0.32 -21.89 44.66
N GLU A 111 -0.61 -21.39 45.47
CA GLU A 111 -1.44 -20.22 45.16
C GLU A 111 -0.60 -18.97 44.84
N GLY A 112 0.44 -18.68 45.63
CA GLY A 112 1.33 -17.55 45.36
C GLY A 112 2.04 -17.64 44.00
N LEU A 113 2.45 -18.84 43.58
CA LEU A 113 3.09 -19.04 42.27
C LEU A 113 2.09 -18.86 41.13
N ARG A 114 0.85 -19.32 41.33
CA ARG A 114 -0.25 -19.14 40.39
C ARG A 114 -0.57 -17.65 40.17
N SER A 115 -0.61 -16.87 41.24
CA SER A 115 -0.84 -15.41 41.18
C SER A 115 0.26 -14.67 40.44
N VAL A 116 1.53 -15.00 40.71
CA VAL A 116 2.68 -14.42 39.99
C VAL A 116 2.63 -14.78 38.50
N ALA A 117 2.38 -16.05 38.19
CA ALA A 117 2.28 -16.51 36.81
C ALA A 117 1.12 -15.82 36.07
N PHE A 118 0.00 -15.57 36.74
CA PHE A 118 -1.14 -14.87 36.16
C PHE A 118 -0.83 -13.38 35.88
N LEU A 119 -0.12 -12.70 36.79
CA LEU A 119 0.39 -11.35 36.54
C LEU A 119 1.33 -11.32 35.31
N VAL A 120 2.26 -12.28 35.23
CA VAL A 120 3.17 -12.43 34.10
C VAL A 120 2.40 -12.69 32.80
N GLN A 121 1.37 -13.54 32.83
CA GLN A 121 0.51 -13.82 31.69
C GLN A 121 -0.15 -12.53 31.19
N MET A 122 -0.77 -11.75 32.07
CA MET A 122 -1.42 -10.49 31.69
C MET A 122 -0.43 -9.48 31.12
N ALA A 123 0.74 -9.32 31.75
CA ALA A 123 1.81 -8.45 31.24
C ALA A 123 2.39 -8.94 29.90
N SER A 124 2.44 -10.26 29.68
CA SER A 124 3.04 -10.85 28.48
C SER A 124 2.24 -10.56 27.21
N ILE A 125 0.92 -10.42 27.30
CA ILE A 125 0.04 -10.16 26.14
C ILE A 125 0.44 -8.86 25.40
N PRO A 126 0.42 -7.67 26.04
CA PRO A 126 0.83 -6.44 25.38
C PRO A 126 2.33 -6.42 25.07
N ALA A 127 3.17 -7.03 25.90
CA ALA A 127 4.62 -7.12 25.64
C ALA A 127 4.89 -7.86 24.31
N ALA A 128 4.30 -9.04 24.16
CA ALA A 128 4.41 -9.86 22.96
C ALA A 128 3.85 -9.13 21.74
N GLY A 129 2.70 -8.45 21.87
CA GLY A 129 2.13 -7.63 20.80
C GLY A 129 3.13 -6.61 20.23
N TRP A 130 3.81 -5.86 21.10
CA TRP A 130 4.83 -4.90 20.66
C TRP A 130 6.07 -5.54 20.04
N ILE A 131 6.53 -6.66 20.59
CA ILE A 131 7.67 -7.40 20.06
C ILE A 131 7.34 -7.92 18.64
N TRP A 132 6.16 -8.51 18.44
CA TRP A 132 5.74 -8.99 17.12
C TRP A 132 5.52 -7.84 16.12
N LEU A 133 4.92 -6.73 16.54
CA LEU A 133 4.79 -5.53 15.70
C LEU A 133 6.17 -4.97 15.29
N GLY A 134 7.13 -4.94 16.22
CA GLY A 134 8.50 -4.57 15.94
C GLY A 134 9.17 -5.49 14.91
N LEU A 135 8.92 -6.80 15.00
CA LEU A 135 9.45 -7.78 14.06
C LEU A 135 8.86 -7.57 12.66
N ILE A 136 7.55 -7.40 12.57
CA ILE A 136 6.86 -7.10 11.30
C ILE A 136 7.41 -5.80 10.70
N SER A 137 7.64 -4.77 11.52
CA SER A 137 8.27 -3.51 11.07
C SER A 137 9.66 -3.75 10.46
N ARG A 138 10.48 -4.61 11.06
CA ARG A 138 11.80 -4.96 10.51
C ARG A 138 11.72 -5.78 9.21
N VAL A 139 10.86 -6.79 9.17
CA VAL A 139 10.66 -7.62 7.97
C VAL A 139 10.13 -6.78 6.82
N THR A 140 9.16 -5.89 7.10
CA THR A 140 8.66 -4.95 6.10
C THR A 140 9.72 -3.93 5.69
N ALA A 141 10.61 -3.49 6.58
CA ALA A 141 11.74 -2.63 6.24
C ALA A 141 12.77 -3.33 5.34
N LEU A 142 13.04 -4.61 5.54
CA LEU A 142 13.90 -5.42 4.65
C LEU A 142 13.28 -5.60 3.26
N ALA A 143 11.95 -5.74 3.21
CA ALA A 143 11.20 -5.82 1.95
C ALA A 143 11.03 -4.45 1.27
N ARG A 144 11.10 -3.35 2.03
CA ARG A 144 11.08 -1.99 1.49
C ARG A 144 12.38 -1.73 0.76
N ARG A 145 12.28 -1.61 -0.56
CA ARG A 145 13.34 -1.00 -1.38
C ARG A 145 13.58 0.42 -0.84
N PRO A 146 14.83 0.94 -0.90
CA PRO A 146 15.11 2.33 -0.53
C PRO A 146 14.09 3.23 -1.21
N ALA A 147 13.58 4.21 -0.47
CA ALA A 147 12.60 5.17 -0.98
C ALA A 147 13.19 5.81 -2.23
N ARG A 148 12.78 5.30 -3.40
CA ARG A 148 13.06 5.96 -4.67
C ARG A 148 12.27 7.26 -4.63
N GLU A 149 12.85 8.32 -5.20
CA GLU A 149 12.14 9.58 -5.40
C GLU A 149 10.75 9.30 -5.94
N ALA A 150 9.77 10.04 -5.39
CA ALA A 150 8.37 9.86 -5.76
C ALA A 150 8.26 9.96 -7.29
N PRO A 151 7.75 8.91 -7.97
CA PRO A 151 7.64 8.93 -9.41
C PRO A 151 6.86 10.16 -9.87
N VAL A 152 7.35 10.85 -10.91
CA VAL A 152 6.71 12.07 -11.44
C VAL A 152 5.80 11.67 -12.61
N PRO A 153 4.57 12.19 -12.71
CA PRO A 153 3.74 11.94 -13.87
C PRO A 153 4.39 12.46 -15.16
N PRO A 154 4.13 11.83 -16.31
CA PRO A 154 4.69 12.27 -17.58
C PRO A 154 4.26 13.72 -17.87
N GLY A 155 5.22 14.55 -18.25
CA GLY A 155 5.00 15.96 -18.56
C GLY A 155 4.51 16.19 -19.98
N TRP A 156 3.93 17.37 -20.22
CA TRP A 156 3.72 17.85 -21.58
C TRP A 156 5.06 18.31 -22.17
N GLU A 157 5.38 17.79 -23.34
CA GLU A 157 6.51 18.18 -24.17
C GLU A 157 6.01 19.03 -25.34
N GLU A 158 6.83 19.96 -25.80
CA GLU A 158 6.54 20.69 -27.04
C GLU A 158 6.82 19.79 -28.25
N ASP A 159 5.87 19.79 -29.19
CA ASP A 159 5.97 19.11 -30.47
C ASP A 159 5.90 20.17 -31.58
N TYR A 160 6.43 19.88 -32.76
CA TYR A 160 6.52 20.83 -33.88
C TYR A 160 5.17 21.48 -34.24
N ASP A 161 4.07 20.75 -34.05
CA ASP A 161 2.69 21.18 -34.36
C ASP A 161 1.85 21.45 -33.10
N GLY A 162 2.40 21.33 -31.88
CA GLY A 162 1.63 21.55 -30.66
C GLY A 162 2.21 20.95 -29.39
N SER A 163 1.42 20.17 -28.67
CA SER A 163 1.82 19.56 -27.39
C SER A 163 1.70 18.06 -27.43
N MET A 164 2.70 17.35 -26.92
CA MET A 164 2.75 15.90 -26.89
C MET A 164 3.00 15.40 -25.47
N VAL A 165 2.47 14.23 -25.14
CA VAL A 165 2.85 13.51 -23.93
C VAL A 165 3.24 12.08 -24.30
N ARG A 166 4.36 11.62 -23.73
CA ARG A 166 4.91 10.27 -23.90
C ARG A 166 4.71 9.47 -22.62
N PHE A 167 4.17 8.26 -22.73
CA PHE A 167 3.89 7.40 -21.59
C PHE A 167 3.88 5.92 -21.99
N SER A 168 3.98 5.03 -21.02
CA SER A 168 3.80 3.59 -21.26
C SER A 168 2.36 3.20 -20.97
N ALA A 169 1.73 2.45 -21.88
CA ALA A 169 0.37 1.96 -21.71
C ALA A 169 0.22 0.55 -22.26
N VAL A 170 -0.86 -0.13 -21.86
CA VAL A 170 -1.31 -1.37 -22.50
C VAL A 170 -2.44 -1.04 -23.47
N PRO A 171 -2.34 -1.37 -24.77
CA PRO A 171 -3.37 -1.10 -25.76
C PRO A 171 -4.50 -2.12 -25.58
N MET A 172 -5.44 -1.81 -24.69
CA MET A 172 -6.59 -2.66 -24.40
C MET A 172 -7.81 -1.82 -24.03
N ARG A 173 -9.00 -2.39 -24.24
CA ARG A 173 -10.26 -1.77 -23.80
C ARG A 173 -10.47 -1.99 -22.30
N LEU A 174 -11.11 -1.03 -21.63
CA LEU A 174 -11.45 -1.19 -20.21
C LEU A 174 -12.33 -2.43 -19.95
N ARG A 175 -13.27 -2.74 -20.87
CA ARG A 175 -14.08 -3.97 -20.78
C ARG A 175 -13.21 -5.22 -20.72
N THR A 176 -12.13 -5.28 -21.50
CA THR A 176 -11.19 -6.40 -21.50
C THR A 176 -10.46 -6.51 -20.16
N LEU A 177 -10.02 -5.38 -19.59
CA LEU A 177 -9.41 -5.37 -18.25
C LEU A 177 -10.39 -5.85 -17.18
N THR A 178 -11.64 -5.37 -17.20
CA THR A 178 -12.69 -5.79 -16.28
C THR A 178 -12.95 -7.29 -16.39
N LEU A 179 -13.09 -7.83 -17.60
CA LEU A 179 -13.30 -9.26 -17.82
C LEU A 179 -12.12 -10.09 -17.31
N GLN A 180 -10.88 -9.61 -17.46
CA GLN A 180 -9.71 -10.28 -16.90
C GLN A 180 -9.73 -10.32 -15.37
N ILE A 181 -10.08 -9.20 -14.72
CA ILE A 181 -10.20 -9.15 -13.26
C ILE A 181 -11.30 -10.09 -12.77
N VAL A 182 -12.47 -10.07 -13.41
CA VAL A 182 -13.60 -10.95 -13.06
C VAL A 182 -13.20 -12.42 -13.23
N ALA A 183 -12.58 -12.78 -14.36
CA ALA A 183 -12.10 -14.15 -14.59
C ALA A 183 -11.08 -14.59 -13.53
N LEU A 184 -10.17 -13.70 -13.13
CA LEU A 184 -9.17 -13.97 -12.10
C LEU A 184 -9.82 -14.23 -10.73
N VAL A 185 -10.84 -13.44 -10.36
CA VAL A 185 -11.59 -13.62 -9.12
C VAL A 185 -12.34 -14.95 -9.11
N ILE A 186 -12.99 -15.32 -10.23
CA ILE A 186 -13.69 -16.59 -10.36
C ILE A 186 -12.71 -17.76 -10.22
N VAL A 187 -11.61 -17.76 -10.99
CA VAL A 187 -10.59 -18.82 -10.93
C VAL A 187 -9.97 -18.90 -9.54
N GLY A 188 -9.62 -17.76 -8.93
CA GLY A 188 -9.09 -17.72 -7.58
C GLY A 188 -10.07 -18.27 -6.54
N GLY A 189 -11.36 -17.94 -6.66
CA GLY A 189 -12.41 -18.48 -5.81
C GLY A 189 -12.51 -20.01 -5.93
N VAL A 190 -12.54 -20.54 -7.16
CA VAL A 190 -12.59 -21.99 -7.41
C VAL A 190 -11.36 -22.68 -6.83
N VAL A 191 -10.15 -22.15 -7.06
CA VAL A 191 -8.90 -22.71 -6.51
C VAL A 191 -8.92 -22.69 -4.98
N CYS A 192 -9.37 -21.60 -4.36
CA CYS A 192 -9.54 -21.52 -2.91
C CYS A 192 -10.48 -22.60 -2.39
N THR A 193 -11.65 -22.78 -3.01
CA THR A 193 -12.63 -23.81 -2.63
C THR A 193 -12.05 -25.22 -2.77
N VAL A 194 -11.38 -25.52 -3.88
CA VAL A 194 -10.74 -26.84 -4.09
C VAL A 194 -9.65 -27.10 -3.05
N LEU A 195 -8.82 -26.11 -2.74
CA LEU A 195 -7.79 -26.24 -1.71
C LEU A 195 -8.40 -26.45 -0.32
N LEU A 196 -9.50 -25.76 0.02
CA LEU A 196 -10.18 -25.99 1.29
C LEU A 196 -10.73 -27.42 1.40
N ILE A 197 -11.32 -27.95 0.33
CA ILE A 197 -11.84 -29.33 0.29
C ILE A 197 -10.70 -30.35 0.36
N ALA A 198 -9.61 -30.11 -0.39
CA ALA A 198 -8.48 -31.05 -0.46
C ALA A 198 -7.64 -31.09 0.82
N PHE A 199 -7.62 -30.00 1.59
CA PHE A 199 -6.82 -29.84 2.81
C PHE A 199 -7.70 -29.62 4.05
N ASP A 200 -8.86 -30.27 4.11
CA ASP A 200 -9.86 -30.09 5.18
C ASP A 200 -9.27 -30.30 6.59
N ASP A 201 -8.46 -31.35 6.79
CA ASP A 201 -7.79 -31.63 8.06
C ASP A 201 -6.85 -30.49 8.51
N VAL A 202 -6.15 -29.89 7.55
CA VAL A 202 -5.24 -28.76 7.78
C VAL A 202 -6.04 -27.48 8.03
N ALA A 203 -7.16 -27.30 7.33
CA ALA A 203 -8.07 -26.18 7.53
C ALA A 203 -8.69 -26.19 8.93
N MET A 204 -9.09 -27.37 9.41
CA MET A 204 -9.68 -27.56 10.74
C MET A 204 -8.66 -27.34 11.86
N SER A 205 -7.38 -27.65 11.63
CA SER A 205 -6.32 -27.47 12.62
C SER A 205 -5.73 -26.05 12.69
N LEU A 206 -5.67 -25.32 11.57
CA LEU A 206 -5.07 -23.97 11.53
C LEU A 206 -5.96 -22.86 12.11
N GLY A 207 -7.22 -23.15 12.44
CA GLY A 207 -8.17 -22.15 12.88
C GLY A 207 -8.56 -21.15 11.78
N PRO A 208 -9.77 -20.58 11.80
CA PRO A 208 -10.32 -19.86 10.65
C PRO A 208 -9.48 -18.65 10.21
N ARG A 209 -8.86 -17.94 11.15
CA ARG A 209 -8.13 -16.69 10.86
C ARG A 209 -6.82 -16.94 10.10
N ILE A 210 -6.04 -17.93 10.50
CA ILE A 210 -4.75 -18.24 9.85
C ILE A 210 -5.03 -18.82 8.46
N LEU A 211 -6.03 -19.68 8.36
CA LEU A 211 -6.48 -20.25 7.09
C LEU A 211 -6.81 -19.17 6.06
N VAL A 212 -7.60 -18.15 6.43
CA VAL A 212 -7.95 -17.03 5.53
C VAL A 212 -6.70 -16.27 5.08
N ILE A 213 -5.75 -16.02 5.97
CA ILE A 213 -4.50 -15.29 5.65
C ILE A 213 -3.63 -16.11 4.70
N VAL A 214 -3.39 -17.39 5.02
CA VAL A 214 -2.53 -18.27 4.23
C VAL A 214 -3.13 -18.52 2.86
N LEU A 215 -4.41 -18.88 2.79
CA LEU A 215 -5.10 -19.14 1.53
C LEU A 215 -5.18 -17.87 0.67
N GLY A 216 -5.53 -16.75 1.29
CA GLY A 216 -5.54 -15.44 0.63
C GLY A 216 -4.17 -15.08 0.04
N ALA A 217 -3.09 -15.25 0.81
CA ALA A 217 -1.74 -14.99 0.31
C ALA A 217 -1.32 -15.97 -0.79
N ALA A 218 -1.53 -17.28 -0.59
CA ALA A 218 -1.13 -18.34 -1.50
C ALA A 218 -1.85 -18.28 -2.86
N VAL A 219 -3.09 -17.79 -2.90
CA VAL A 219 -3.87 -17.68 -4.13
C VAL A 219 -3.82 -16.26 -4.71
N ALA A 220 -4.03 -15.22 -3.91
CA ALA A 220 -4.10 -13.86 -4.43
C ALA A 220 -2.73 -13.34 -4.92
N LEU A 221 -1.62 -13.68 -4.26
CA LEU A 221 -0.30 -13.19 -4.68
C LEU A 221 0.11 -13.74 -6.05
N PRO A 222 0.01 -15.06 -6.34
CA PRO A 222 0.31 -15.58 -7.66
C PRO A 222 -0.62 -15.03 -8.74
N LEU A 223 -1.92 -14.94 -8.46
CA LEU A 223 -2.89 -14.39 -9.42
C LEU A 223 -2.61 -12.93 -9.75
N TYR A 224 -2.33 -12.11 -8.73
CA TYR A 224 -1.91 -10.72 -8.91
C TYR A 224 -0.59 -10.63 -9.69
N GLY A 225 0.38 -11.48 -9.35
CA GLY A 225 1.67 -11.57 -10.04
C GLY A 225 1.52 -11.92 -11.52
N LEU A 226 0.63 -12.87 -11.85
CA LEU A 226 0.32 -13.28 -13.22
C LEU A 226 -0.30 -12.12 -14.02
N LEU A 227 -1.29 -11.44 -13.46
CA LEU A 227 -1.92 -10.27 -14.10
C LEU A 227 -0.89 -9.16 -14.33
N ARG A 228 -0.06 -8.87 -13.32
CA ARG A 228 1.00 -7.87 -13.41
C ARG A 228 2.05 -8.23 -14.46
N LEU A 229 2.50 -9.47 -14.50
CA LEU A 229 3.50 -9.94 -15.47
C LEU A 229 2.95 -9.90 -16.89
N ARG A 230 1.70 -10.32 -17.09
CA ARG A 230 1.00 -10.23 -18.36
C ARG A 230 0.91 -8.77 -18.83
N ASN A 231 0.42 -7.87 -17.98
CA ASN A 231 0.31 -6.45 -18.34
C ASN A 231 1.67 -5.81 -18.62
N ALA A 232 2.71 -6.22 -17.88
CA ALA A 232 4.08 -5.80 -18.14
C ALA A 232 4.61 -6.28 -19.50
N ARG A 233 4.25 -7.49 -19.96
CA ARG A 233 4.62 -8.02 -21.28
C ARG A 233 3.90 -7.31 -22.43
N HIS A 234 2.67 -6.84 -22.21
CA HIS A 234 1.89 -6.11 -23.22
C HIS A 234 2.03 -4.59 -23.11
N THR A 235 2.93 -4.09 -22.25
CA THR A 235 3.19 -2.67 -22.14
C THR A 235 3.97 -2.19 -23.36
N VAL A 236 3.49 -1.12 -23.98
CA VAL A 236 4.13 -0.48 -25.14
C VAL A 236 4.32 1.01 -24.88
N ALA A 237 5.35 1.59 -25.51
CA ALA A 237 5.52 3.03 -25.54
C ALA A 237 4.41 3.67 -26.39
N CYS A 238 3.78 4.69 -25.84
CA CYS A 238 2.70 5.43 -26.46
C CYS A 238 3.00 6.92 -26.45
N SER A 239 2.46 7.63 -27.44
CA SER A 239 2.41 9.09 -27.42
C SER A 239 1.04 9.58 -27.85
N VAL A 240 0.62 10.68 -27.23
CA VAL A 240 -0.55 11.43 -27.65
C VAL A 240 -0.10 12.87 -27.94
N ALA A 241 -0.26 13.29 -29.20
CA ALA A 241 0.05 14.63 -29.66
C ALA A 241 -1.24 15.37 -30.04
N PHE A 242 -1.37 16.60 -29.55
CA PHE A 242 -2.42 17.54 -29.91
C PHE A 242 -1.78 18.62 -30.79
N GLY A 243 -1.97 18.48 -32.10
CA GLY A 243 -1.53 19.47 -33.08
C GLY A 243 -2.55 20.58 -33.28
N ALA A 244 -2.29 21.49 -34.23
CA ALA A 244 -3.20 22.59 -34.53
C ALA A 244 -4.56 22.13 -35.10
N LYS A 245 -4.57 21.12 -35.97
CA LYS A 245 -5.79 20.62 -36.66
C LYS A 245 -6.12 19.16 -36.38
N ARG A 246 -5.16 18.40 -35.86
CA ARG A 246 -5.25 16.94 -35.71
C ARG A 246 -4.70 16.46 -34.38
N MET A 247 -5.29 15.38 -33.89
CA MET A 247 -4.80 14.58 -32.79
C MET A 247 -4.08 13.36 -33.35
N ARG A 248 -2.92 13.02 -32.78
CA ARG A 248 -2.12 11.84 -33.15
C ARG A 248 -1.95 10.94 -31.95
N VAL A 249 -2.29 9.65 -32.10
CA VAL A 249 -2.16 8.62 -31.06
C VAL A 249 -1.28 7.49 -31.59
N THR A 250 -0.04 7.43 -31.10
CA THR A 250 0.92 6.39 -31.46
C THR A 250 0.94 5.32 -30.38
N ALA A 251 0.79 4.05 -30.77
CA ALA A 251 0.91 2.91 -29.87
C ALA A 251 1.37 1.67 -30.64
N ALA A 252 2.35 0.92 -30.11
CA ALA A 252 2.82 -0.34 -30.68
C ALA A 252 3.18 -0.25 -32.19
N GLY A 253 3.83 0.85 -32.61
CA GLY A 253 4.18 1.09 -34.02
C GLY A 253 3.02 1.51 -34.93
N SER A 254 1.79 1.60 -34.41
CA SER A 254 0.62 2.10 -35.15
C SER A 254 0.30 3.54 -34.76
N THR A 255 0.17 4.42 -35.75
CA THR A 255 -0.21 5.82 -35.57
C THR A 255 -1.66 6.01 -36.03
N LEU A 256 -2.51 6.45 -35.10
CA LEU A 256 -3.86 6.90 -35.40
C LEU A 256 -3.84 8.42 -35.50
N GLU A 257 -4.05 8.96 -36.71
CA GLU A 257 -4.22 10.39 -36.92
C GLU A 257 -5.70 10.71 -37.17
N LEU A 258 -6.26 11.60 -36.35
CA LEU A 258 -7.64 12.05 -36.45
C LEU A 258 -7.67 13.58 -36.47
N GLU A 259 -8.27 14.15 -37.51
CA GLU A 259 -8.66 15.55 -37.50
C GLU A 259 -9.70 15.77 -36.41
N TYR A 260 -9.67 16.94 -35.75
CA TYR A 260 -10.62 17.20 -34.68
C TYR A 260 -12.08 17.15 -35.15
N ALA A 261 -12.34 17.46 -36.42
CA ALA A 261 -13.66 17.32 -37.05
C ALA A 261 -14.20 15.88 -36.99
N HIS A 262 -13.31 14.89 -37.13
CA HIS A 262 -13.62 13.47 -37.09
C HIS A 262 -13.57 12.87 -35.68
N LEU A 263 -13.15 13.64 -34.67
CA LEU A 263 -13.15 13.20 -33.28
C LEU A 263 -14.57 13.24 -32.71
N ALA A 264 -15.09 12.08 -32.32
CA ALA A 264 -16.43 11.93 -31.75
C ALA A 264 -16.40 11.92 -30.22
N GLU A 265 -15.42 11.22 -29.62
CA GLU A 265 -15.26 11.16 -28.17
C GLU A 265 -13.78 11.06 -27.78
N LEU A 266 -13.40 11.82 -26.76
CA LEU A 266 -12.12 11.72 -26.05
C LEU A 266 -12.40 11.55 -24.56
N THR A 267 -11.93 10.44 -23.99
CA THR A 267 -11.90 10.22 -22.55
C THR A 267 -10.46 10.28 -22.08
N TRP A 268 -10.16 11.23 -21.19
CA TRP A 268 -8.86 11.45 -20.57
C TRP A 268 -8.99 11.28 -19.05
N VAL A 269 -8.46 10.18 -18.51
CA VAL A 269 -8.51 9.88 -17.07
C VAL A 269 -7.12 10.02 -16.48
N THR A 270 -6.97 10.95 -15.56
CA THR A 270 -5.77 11.17 -14.74
C THR A 270 -5.85 10.36 -13.43
N GLY A 271 -4.73 10.23 -12.72
CA GLY A 271 -4.60 9.41 -11.51
C GLY A 271 -3.70 8.19 -11.71
N THR A 272 -3.52 7.36 -10.69
CA THR A 272 -2.58 6.22 -10.80
C THR A 272 -3.25 4.98 -11.37
N ASP A 273 -4.23 4.40 -10.68
CA ASP A 273 -4.58 2.98 -10.94
C ASP A 273 -5.53 2.78 -12.13
N TYR A 274 -6.25 3.83 -12.53
CA TYR A 274 -7.23 3.81 -13.64
C TYR A 274 -6.93 4.84 -14.74
N ALA A 275 -5.73 5.43 -14.75
CA ALA A 275 -5.38 6.37 -15.80
C ALA A 275 -5.49 5.72 -17.17
N ARG A 276 -6.18 6.39 -18.09
CA ARG A 276 -6.44 5.88 -19.43
C ARG A 276 -6.74 7.00 -20.41
N VAL A 277 -6.51 6.68 -21.68
CA VAL A 277 -6.93 7.49 -22.83
C VAL A 277 -7.83 6.64 -23.71
N GLU A 278 -9.02 7.13 -24.03
CA GLU A 278 -9.89 6.49 -25.01
C GLU A 278 -10.27 7.52 -26.07
N VAL A 279 -10.08 7.14 -27.33
CA VAL A 279 -10.33 7.97 -28.50
C VAL A 279 -11.29 7.24 -29.41
N VAL A 280 -12.38 7.91 -29.76
CA VAL A 280 -13.36 7.45 -30.75
C VAL A 280 -13.40 8.47 -31.87
N GLY A 281 -12.99 8.04 -33.07
CA GLY A 281 -13.12 8.80 -34.29
C GLY A 281 -14.18 8.21 -35.21
N VAL A 282 -14.78 9.05 -36.05
CA VAL A 282 -15.68 8.65 -37.12
C VAL A 282 -15.12 9.20 -38.43
N ARG A 283 -14.72 8.31 -39.34
CA ARG A 283 -14.21 8.70 -40.67
C ARG A 283 -15.16 8.16 -41.72
N THR A 284 -15.87 9.07 -42.40
CA THR A 284 -16.88 8.78 -43.44
C THR A 284 -18.03 7.89 -42.94
N ALA A 285 -17.80 6.60 -42.73
CA ALA A 285 -18.74 5.61 -42.20
C ALA A 285 -18.13 4.65 -41.15
N ASP A 286 -16.81 4.63 -40.97
CA ASP A 286 -16.14 3.72 -40.04
C ASP A 286 -15.89 4.37 -38.68
N VAL A 287 -16.15 3.60 -37.62
CA VAL A 287 -15.87 3.99 -36.24
C VAL A 287 -14.53 3.42 -35.80
N VAL A 288 -13.54 4.28 -35.63
CA VAL A 288 -12.21 3.90 -35.14
C VAL A 288 -12.14 4.14 -33.64
N ARG A 289 -11.80 3.10 -32.87
CA ARG A 289 -11.65 3.19 -31.41
C ARG A 289 -10.25 2.77 -30.99
N LYS A 290 -9.59 3.62 -30.19
CA LYS A 290 -8.29 3.31 -29.57
C LYS A 290 -8.38 3.56 -28.08
N SER A 291 -8.04 2.55 -27.27
CA SER A 291 -8.09 2.61 -25.80
C SER A 291 -6.72 2.20 -25.27
N LEU A 292 -6.17 3.02 -24.39
CA LEU A 292 -4.84 2.90 -23.81
C LEU A 292 -4.96 2.98 -22.30
N VAL A 293 -4.59 1.92 -21.58
CA VAL A 293 -4.62 1.89 -20.11
C VAL A 293 -3.22 2.10 -19.56
N VAL A 294 -3.01 3.20 -18.85
CA VAL A 294 -1.72 3.63 -18.29
C VAL A 294 -1.49 3.04 -16.92
N GLY A 295 -2.54 3.00 -16.08
CA GLY A 295 -2.43 2.63 -14.67
C GLY A 295 -1.94 1.21 -14.41
N VAL A 296 -2.17 0.30 -15.34
CA VAL A 296 -1.75 -1.12 -15.25
C VAL A 296 -0.46 -1.42 -16.02
N ALA A 297 0.08 -0.43 -16.74
CA ALA A 297 1.25 -0.60 -17.57
C ALA A 297 2.54 -0.53 -16.76
N ARG A 298 3.57 -1.24 -17.22
CA ARG A 298 4.91 -1.15 -16.65
C ARG A 298 5.53 0.21 -17.02
N GLN A 299 5.64 1.10 -16.04
CA GLN A 299 6.29 2.39 -16.26
C GLN A 299 7.82 2.29 -16.25
N SER A 300 8.45 3.22 -16.97
CA SER A 300 9.89 3.46 -16.86
C SER A 300 10.26 3.88 -15.44
N PRO A 301 11.49 3.56 -14.97
CA PRO A 301 11.96 4.01 -13.66
C PRO A 301 11.80 5.52 -13.49
N GLY A 302 11.23 5.96 -12.36
CA GLY A 302 11.02 7.38 -12.05
C GLY A 302 9.73 8.00 -12.60
N VAL A 303 8.96 7.28 -13.43
CA VAL A 303 7.71 7.78 -14.01
C VAL A 303 6.49 7.22 -13.28
N ALA A 304 5.56 8.09 -12.88
CA ALA A 304 4.32 7.67 -12.24
C ALA A 304 3.37 7.02 -13.26
N PRO A 305 2.58 6.01 -12.86
CA PRO A 305 1.58 5.38 -13.72
C PRO A 305 0.36 6.29 -13.86
N GLY A 306 0.49 7.43 -14.53
CA GLY A 306 -0.59 8.40 -14.65
C GLY A 306 -0.47 9.26 -15.88
N LEU A 307 -1.49 10.11 -16.09
CA LEU A 307 -1.50 11.11 -17.16
C LEU A 307 -1.48 12.51 -16.56
N PRO A 308 -0.83 13.48 -17.23
CA PRO A 308 -0.92 14.88 -16.84
C PRO A 308 -2.34 15.38 -17.05
N THR A 309 -2.69 16.45 -16.34
CA THR A 309 -3.93 17.18 -16.61
C THR A 309 -3.88 17.79 -18.01
N LEU A 310 -5.03 17.84 -18.69
CA LEU A 310 -5.12 18.52 -19.99
C LEU A 310 -4.81 20.01 -19.80
N SER A 311 -3.97 20.57 -20.67
CA SER A 311 -3.65 22.00 -20.63
C SER A 311 -4.87 22.82 -21.08
N ARG A 312 -4.98 24.06 -20.58
CA ARG A 312 -6.05 24.99 -21.00
C ARG A 312 -6.09 25.20 -22.51
N ARG A 313 -4.92 25.16 -23.16
CA ARG A 313 -4.80 25.27 -24.63
C ARG A 313 -5.49 24.09 -25.32
N ILE A 314 -5.20 22.86 -24.90
CA ILE A 314 -5.81 21.65 -25.47
C ILE A 314 -7.33 21.67 -25.27
N VAL A 315 -7.78 22.05 -24.07
CA VAL A 315 -9.22 22.18 -23.79
C VAL A 315 -9.90 23.15 -24.76
N ARG A 316 -9.33 24.35 -24.94
CA ARG A 316 -9.85 25.34 -25.90
C ARG A 316 -9.86 24.82 -27.34
N THR A 317 -8.84 24.08 -27.75
CA THR A 317 -8.78 23.48 -29.09
C THR A 317 -9.89 22.45 -29.30
N LEU A 318 -10.16 21.61 -28.30
CA LEU A 318 -11.25 20.63 -28.36
C LEU A 318 -12.62 21.29 -28.42
N GLU A 319 -12.84 22.33 -27.60
CA GLU A 319 -14.07 23.12 -27.59
C GLU A 319 -14.29 23.87 -28.91
N ALA A 320 -13.24 24.50 -29.46
CA ALA A 320 -13.29 25.19 -30.75
C ALA A 320 -13.59 24.22 -31.92
N ALA A 321 -13.22 22.95 -31.79
CA ALA A 321 -13.57 21.91 -32.76
C ALA A 321 -15.00 21.37 -32.59
N GLY A 322 -15.77 21.85 -31.62
CA GLY A 322 -17.15 21.45 -31.37
C GLY A 322 -17.33 20.24 -30.46
N LEU A 323 -16.30 19.87 -29.68
CA LEU A 323 -16.49 18.90 -28.60
C LEU A 323 -16.91 19.60 -27.31
N THR A 324 -17.94 19.08 -26.65
CA THR A 324 -18.42 19.61 -25.38
C THR A 324 -17.92 18.75 -24.23
N PRO A 325 -17.54 19.36 -23.08
CA PRO A 325 -17.22 18.60 -21.88
C PRO A 325 -18.47 17.93 -21.33
N VAL A 326 -18.41 16.62 -21.09
CA VAL A 326 -19.44 15.87 -20.40
C VAL A 326 -19.16 15.96 -18.90
N SER A 327 -20.09 16.51 -18.13
CA SER A 327 -19.92 16.61 -16.69
C SER A 327 -19.82 15.21 -16.07
N GLN A 328 -18.72 14.95 -15.36
CA GLN A 328 -18.56 13.75 -14.55
C GLN A 328 -18.27 14.13 -13.10
N ARG A 329 -18.91 13.40 -12.18
CA ARG A 329 -18.71 13.59 -10.73
C ARG A 329 -17.33 13.14 -10.25
N ARG A 330 -16.61 12.33 -11.03
CA ARG A 330 -15.31 11.75 -10.62
C ARG A 330 -14.16 12.72 -10.91
N LYS A 331 -13.47 13.15 -9.85
CA LYS A 331 -12.27 13.97 -9.94
C LYS A 331 -11.20 13.27 -10.79
N GLY A 332 -10.57 14.02 -11.71
CA GLY A 332 -9.50 13.52 -12.57
C GLY A 332 -9.96 12.89 -13.89
N THR A 333 -11.25 12.85 -14.17
CA THR A 333 -11.78 12.40 -15.47
C THR A 333 -12.25 13.59 -16.30
N SER A 334 -11.76 13.69 -17.53
CA SER A 334 -12.23 14.66 -18.52
C SER A 334 -12.76 13.91 -19.74
N VAL A 335 -14.04 14.06 -20.04
CA VAL A 335 -14.68 13.45 -21.21
C VAL A 335 -15.18 14.55 -22.12
N TYR A 336 -14.80 14.50 -23.38
CA TYR A 336 -15.24 15.41 -24.43
C TYR A 336 -15.98 14.62 -25.49
N ARG A 337 -17.17 15.09 -25.88
CA ARG A 337 -18.00 14.42 -26.88
C ARG A 337 -18.54 15.44 -27.89
N ARG A 338 -18.64 15.02 -29.16
CA ARG A 338 -19.30 15.82 -30.19
C ARG A 338 -20.82 15.68 -30.07
N ASN A 339 -21.52 16.80 -29.95
CA ASN A 339 -22.98 16.84 -30.00
C ASN A 339 -23.46 16.32 -31.37
N GLY A 340 -24.28 15.27 -31.39
CA GLY A 340 -24.80 14.65 -32.63
C GLY A 340 -24.44 13.18 -32.86
N VAL A 341 -23.45 12.62 -32.15
CA VAL A 341 -23.07 11.19 -32.26
C VAL A 341 -23.77 10.30 -31.21
N GLY A 342 -24.61 10.89 -30.35
CA GLY A 342 -24.99 10.35 -29.05
C GLY A 342 -26.29 9.52 -28.92
N ASN A 343 -26.96 9.09 -30.01
CA ASN A 343 -28.26 8.42 -29.87
C ASN A 343 -28.39 7.01 -30.49
N ARG A 344 -27.29 6.31 -30.81
CA ARG A 344 -27.35 4.96 -31.43
C ARG A 344 -26.65 3.82 -30.67
N GLN A 345 -26.29 3.98 -29.38
CA GLN A 345 -25.56 2.92 -28.65
C GLN A 345 -26.30 2.26 -27.47
N ASN A 346 -27.61 2.49 -27.34
CA ASN A 346 -28.49 1.72 -26.46
C ASN A 346 -29.55 0.95 -27.27
N ALA A 347 -29.11 0.12 -28.22
CA ALA A 347 -29.91 -0.99 -28.73
C ALA A 347 -29.26 -2.29 -28.19
N PRO A 348 -30.07 -3.24 -27.70
CA PRO A 348 -29.68 -4.31 -26.77
C PRO A 348 -28.53 -5.21 -27.26
#